data_AF-A0A349LFY1-F1
#
_entry.id   AF-A0A349LFY1-F1
#
_cell.length_a   1.000
_cell.length_b   1.000
_cell.length_c   1.000
_cell.angle_alpha   90.00
_cell.angle_beta   90.00
_cell.angle_gamma   90.00
#
_symmetry.space_group_name_H-M   'P 1'
#
loop_
_entity.id
_entity.type
_entity.pdbx_description
1 polymer ?
#
loop_
_entity_poly.entity_id
_entity_poly.type
_entity_poly.pdbx_seq_one_letter_code
_entity_poly.pdbx_strand_id
1 'polypeptide(L)'
;MLAKSRLHRHLCRPSLRLRSSLMRSHKTRITLVFALALAFGVAGCASSGGGSSRPAGASSTRIVRAELAELTELDAMQAVNRLRPRWLQSRGGDAVQLYVDGTRRTSFSDLQSLRTSDIEQMQFMSASDATTRFGTGHAGGAIMVTSRRSR
;
A
#
# COMPACT_ATOMS: atom_id res chain seq x y z
N MET A 1 69.58 -46.10 41.43
CA MET A 1 68.57 -47.16 41.58
C MET A 1 67.39 -46.85 40.68
N LEU A 2 66.90 -47.87 39.97
CA LEU A 2 65.74 -48.01 39.06
C LEU A 2 64.69 -46.88 39.11
N ALA A 3 63.97 -46.46 38.07
CA ALA A 3 63.45 -47.13 36.87
C ALA A 3 62.78 -46.02 36.01
N LYS A 4 62.83 -46.07 34.67
CA LYS A 4 61.70 -46.52 33.81
C LYS A 4 60.40 -45.78 34.18
N SER A 5 59.79 -44.98 33.32
CA SER A 5 59.00 -45.46 32.17
C SER A 5 57.94 -44.38 31.95
N ARG A 6 57.81 -43.87 30.72
CA ARG A 6 56.85 -44.38 29.75
C ARG A 6 55.40 -44.32 30.23
N LEU A 7 54.67 -43.72 29.31
CA LEU A 7 53.32 -44.04 28.90
C LEU A 7 52.25 -43.38 29.78
N HIS A 8 51.49 -42.43 29.24
CA HIS A 8 50.45 -42.65 28.21
C HIS A 8 49.48 -43.72 28.71
N ARG A 9 48.21 -43.56 28.32
CA ARG A 9 47.23 -44.63 28.33
C ARG A 9 46.72 -44.90 29.75
N HIS A 10 45.44 -45.12 29.98
CA HIS A 10 44.40 -45.55 29.08
C HIS A 10 43.10 -45.41 29.87
N LEU A 11 42.02 -45.20 29.12
CA LEU A 11 40.81 -46.00 29.19
C LEU A 11 40.40 -46.49 30.59
N CYS A 12 39.18 -46.16 30.98
CA CYS A 12 38.11 -47.16 31.08
C CYS A 12 36.85 -46.44 31.57
N ARG A 13 35.75 -46.43 30.80
CA ARG A 13 34.77 -47.53 30.65
C ARG A 13 33.97 -47.74 31.96
N PRO A 14 32.79 -48.37 31.92
CA PRO A 14 31.82 -48.48 30.83
C PRO A 14 30.35 -48.40 31.34
N SER A 15 29.42 -48.47 30.38
CA SER A 15 28.17 -49.25 30.41
C SER A 15 27.36 -49.37 31.71
N LEU A 16 26.06 -49.08 31.62
CA LEU A 16 24.99 -50.07 31.83
C LEU A 16 23.66 -49.44 31.37
N ARG A 17 22.97 -50.06 30.39
CA ARG A 17 21.72 -50.85 30.58
C ARG A 17 20.55 -49.94 31.03
N LEU A 18 19.36 -49.96 30.45
CA LEU A 18 18.64 -50.97 29.69
C LEU A 18 17.31 -50.31 29.26
N ARG A 19 16.55 -51.06 28.45
CA ARG A 19 15.07 -51.06 28.41
C ARG A 19 14.47 -49.98 27.51
N SER A 20 14.21 -50.33 26.25
CA SER A 20 12.94 -50.93 25.83
C SER A 20 11.75 -50.00 26.11
N SER A 21 11.21 -49.40 25.07
CA SER A 21 9.93 -49.86 24.54
C SER A 21 9.58 -49.00 23.34
N LEU A 22 9.19 -49.68 22.27
CA LEU A 22 8.55 -49.08 21.12
C LEU A 22 7.39 -48.19 21.57
N MET A 23 7.17 -47.08 20.87
CA MET A 23 5.98 -46.88 20.03
C MET A 23 5.88 -45.43 19.54
N ARG A 24 5.51 -45.30 18.25
CA ARG A 24 4.97 -44.12 17.56
C ARG A 24 5.96 -43.04 17.14
N SER A 25 6.85 -43.44 16.24
CA SER A 25 6.92 -43.07 14.80
C SER A 25 6.03 -41.95 14.21
N HIS A 26 5.64 -40.92 14.98
CA HIS A 26 4.87 -39.77 14.45
C HIS A 26 5.37 -38.42 14.97
N LYS A 27 6.00 -38.39 16.16
CA LYS A 27 6.51 -37.13 16.74
C LYS A 27 7.82 -36.65 16.12
N THR A 28 8.63 -37.55 15.55
CA THR A 28 9.92 -37.27 14.90
C THR A 28 9.79 -36.80 13.45
N ARG A 29 8.72 -37.17 12.74
CA ARG A 29 8.46 -36.66 11.37
C ARG A 29 7.98 -35.21 11.38
N ILE A 30 7.18 -34.83 12.38
CA ILE A 30 6.65 -33.46 12.53
C ILE A 30 7.75 -32.47 12.97
N THR A 31 8.67 -32.89 13.84
CA THR A 31 9.80 -32.03 14.26
C THR A 31 10.81 -31.79 13.15
N LEU A 32 11.03 -32.77 12.26
CA LEU A 32 11.99 -32.63 11.15
C LEU A 32 11.47 -31.68 10.06
N VAL A 33 10.15 -31.67 9.81
CA VAL A 33 9.52 -30.69 8.89
C VAL A 33 9.56 -29.28 9.47
N PHE A 34 9.37 -29.10 10.77
CA PHE A 34 9.44 -27.78 11.41
C PHE A 34 10.87 -27.20 11.42
N ALA A 35 11.89 -28.04 11.56
CA ALA A 35 13.29 -27.63 11.47
C ALA A 35 13.72 -27.27 10.04
N LEU A 36 13.20 -27.97 9.02
CA LEU A 36 13.49 -27.66 7.61
C LEU A 36 12.71 -26.41 7.14
N ALA A 37 11.48 -26.20 7.64
CA ALA A 37 10.69 -25.01 7.33
C ALA A 37 11.28 -23.72 7.94
N LEU A 38 11.93 -23.81 9.10
CA LEU A 38 12.58 -22.66 9.74
C LEU A 38 13.86 -22.22 8.98
N ALA A 39 14.51 -23.12 8.25
CA ALA A 39 15.72 -22.80 7.47
C ALA A 39 15.41 -22.18 6.09
N PHE A 40 14.18 -22.31 5.57
CA PHE A 40 13.76 -21.74 4.29
C PHE A 40 12.79 -20.55 4.40
N GLY A 41 12.44 -20.12 5.61
CA GLY A 41 11.39 -19.12 5.87
C GLY A 41 11.81 -17.63 5.83
N VAL A 42 12.91 -17.25 5.17
CA VAL A 42 13.37 -15.83 5.14
C VAL A 42 13.37 -15.21 3.73
N ALA A 43 12.79 -15.87 2.73
CA ALA A 43 12.68 -15.30 1.39
C ALA A 43 11.22 -15.04 0.99
N GLY A 44 10.79 -13.77 1.09
CA GLY A 44 9.59 -13.20 0.46
C GLY A 44 8.38 -13.13 1.40
N CYS A 45 7.76 -11.99 1.70
CA CYS A 45 7.67 -10.71 1.00
C CYS A 45 7.85 -9.54 1.97
N ALA A 46 8.99 -8.85 1.92
CA ALA A 46 9.00 -7.43 2.22
C ALA A 46 8.55 -6.71 0.95
N SER A 47 7.24 -6.69 0.67
CA SER A 47 6.70 -5.74 -0.29
C SER A 47 6.77 -4.37 0.37
N SER A 48 7.96 -3.76 0.31
CA SER A 48 8.07 -2.32 0.48
C SER A 48 7.25 -1.74 -0.66
N GLY A 49 6.05 -1.26 -0.32
CA GLY A 49 5.10 -0.72 -1.28
C GLY A 49 5.84 0.29 -2.14
N GLY A 50 6.10 -0.11 -3.39
CA GLY A 50 6.77 0.71 -4.37
C GLY A 50 6.03 2.03 -4.43
N GLY A 51 6.64 3.06 -3.82
CA GLY A 51 6.17 4.41 -3.92
C GLY A 51 6.28 4.77 -5.39
N SER A 52 5.21 4.53 -6.15
CA SER A 52 5.00 5.14 -7.46
C SER A 52 5.44 6.58 -7.29
N SER A 53 6.55 6.91 -7.95
CA SER A 53 7.24 8.19 -7.77
C SER A 53 6.33 9.24 -8.37
N ARG A 54 5.36 9.69 -7.58
CA ARG A 54 4.39 10.68 -8.02
C ARG A 54 5.14 12.00 -8.17
N PRO A 55 4.75 12.84 -9.13
CA PRO A 55 5.33 14.17 -9.26
C PRO A 55 5.24 14.94 -7.95
N ALA A 56 6.19 15.84 -7.71
CA ALA A 56 6.20 16.67 -6.51
C ALA A 56 4.86 17.42 -6.35
N GLY A 57 4.26 17.33 -5.16
CA GLY A 57 2.97 17.95 -4.83
C GLY A 57 1.73 17.13 -5.21
N ALA A 58 1.88 16.02 -5.95
CA ALA A 58 0.79 15.07 -6.17
C ALA A 58 0.51 14.26 -4.90
N SER A 59 -0.76 14.00 -4.62
CA SER A 59 -1.16 13.20 -3.48
C SER A 59 -2.38 12.33 -3.80
N SER A 60 -2.86 11.58 -2.82
CA SER A 60 -4.14 10.88 -2.95
C SER A 60 -5.29 11.88 -3.14
N THR A 61 -5.21 13.08 -2.57
CA THR A 61 -6.27 14.12 -2.60
C THR A 61 -5.96 15.28 -3.54
N ARG A 62 -4.80 15.29 -4.22
CA ARG A 62 -4.43 16.33 -5.18
C ARG A 62 -3.82 15.72 -6.44
N ILE A 63 -4.27 16.21 -7.59
CA ILE A 63 -3.70 15.93 -8.91
C ILE A 63 -3.05 17.22 -9.40
N VAL A 64 -1.75 17.14 -9.68
CA VAL A 64 -0.92 18.28 -10.11
C VAL A 64 -0.77 18.32 -11.63
N ARG A 65 -0.13 19.37 -12.15
CA ARG A 65 0.04 19.51 -13.59
C ARG A 65 0.78 18.39 -14.26
N ALA A 66 1.88 17.95 -13.66
CA ALA A 66 2.69 16.88 -14.21
C ALA A 66 1.86 15.61 -14.48
N GLU A 67 0.94 15.23 -13.57
CA GLU A 67 0.07 14.06 -13.78
C GLU A 67 -0.97 14.27 -14.91
N LEU A 68 -1.46 15.50 -15.10
CA LEU A 68 -2.42 15.78 -16.16
C LEU A 68 -1.76 16.01 -17.52
N ALA A 69 -0.50 16.44 -17.55
CA ALA A 69 0.28 16.59 -18.78
C ALA A 69 0.57 15.23 -19.47
N GLU A 70 0.52 14.13 -18.72
CA GLU A 70 0.59 12.77 -19.27
C GLU A 70 -0.70 12.34 -19.98
N LEU A 71 -1.81 13.06 -19.73
CA LEU A 71 -3.17 12.68 -20.15
C LEU A 71 -3.88 13.81 -20.92
N THR A 72 -3.14 14.60 -21.70
CA THR A 72 -3.61 15.81 -22.40
C THR A 72 -4.82 15.59 -23.32
N GLU A 73 -4.95 14.39 -23.89
CA GLU A 73 -6.07 14.02 -24.77
C GLU A 73 -7.38 13.74 -24.03
N LEU A 74 -7.31 13.49 -22.73
CA LEU A 74 -8.47 13.09 -21.92
C LEU A 74 -9.23 14.28 -21.35
N ASP A 75 -10.49 14.04 -21.03
CA ASP A 75 -11.32 14.98 -20.29
C ASP A 75 -11.01 14.91 -18.79
N ALA A 76 -11.37 15.96 -18.06
CA ALA A 76 -11.17 16.04 -16.61
C ALA A 76 -11.78 14.85 -15.85
N MET A 77 -13.01 14.43 -16.23
CA MET A 77 -13.66 13.25 -15.64
C MET A 77 -12.85 11.96 -15.87
N GLN A 78 -12.36 11.78 -17.10
CA GLN A 78 -11.60 10.58 -17.46
C GLN A 78 -10.27 10.53 -16.71
N ALA A 79 -9.61 11.69 -16.57
CA ALA A 79 -8.39 11.81 -15.78
C ALA A 79 -8.62 11.47 -14.30
N VAL A 80 -9.71 11.97 -13.69
CA VAL A 80 -10.07 11.62 -12.31
C VAL A 80 -10.36 10.11 -12.19
N ASN A 81 -11.14 9.53 -13.10
CA ASN A 81 -11.47 8.11 -13.06
C ASN A 81 -10.21 7.22 -13.18
N ARG A 82 -9.24 7.62 -14.02
CA ARG A 82 -8.00 6.87 -14.25
C ARG A 82 -7.00 7.03 -13.11
N LEU A 83 -6.76 8.26 -12.65
CA LEU A 83 -5.73 8.54 -11.65
C LEU A 83 -6.22 8.31 -10.23
N ARG A 84 -7.49 8.62 -9.95
CA ARG A 84 -8.08 8.69 -8.60
C ARG A 84 -9.55 8.25 -8.61
N PRO A 85 -9.88 6.99 -8.97
CA PRO A 85 -11.26 6.50 -9.04
C PRO A 85 -12.03 6.67 -7.72
N ARG A 86 -11.32 6.61 -6.59
CA ARG A 86 -11.89 6.83 -5.25
C ARG A 86 -12.45 8.22 -4.98
N TRP A 87 -12.15 9.23 -5.79
CA TRP A 87 -12.77 10.55 -5.65
C TRP A 87 -14.24 10.54 -6.06
N LEU A 88 -14.61 9.61 -6.96
CA LEU A 88 -15.99 9.44 -7.42
C LEU A 88 -16.79 8.49 -6.51
N GLN A 89 -16.10 7.76 -5.64
CA GLN A 89 -16.68 6.81 -4.69
C GLN A 89 -16.99 7.53 -3.37
N SER A 90 -18.13 8.19 -3.33
CA SER A 90 -18.66 8.77 -2.10
C SER A 90 -19.03 7.68 -1.09
N ARG A 91 -18.71 7.91 0.18
CA ARG A 91 -19.13 7.02 1.26
C ARG A 91 -20.58 7.38 1.62
N GLY A 92 -21.51 6.46 1.38
CA GLY A 92 -22.93 6.66 1.71
C GLY A 92 -23.83 6.96 0.51
N GLY A 93 -23.29 6.95 -0.73
CA GLY A 93 -24.09 7.13 -1.94
C GLY A 93 -24.41 8.58 -2.29
N ASP A 94 -23.96 9.54 -1.48
CA ASP A 94 -24.13 10.97 -1.76
C ASP A 94 -23.33 11.43 -2.98
N ALA A 95 -23.88 12.34 -3.78
CA ALA A 95 -23.17 12.87 -4.94
C ALA A 95 -22.02 13.80 -4.53
N VAL A 96 -20.85 13.59 -5.14
CA VAL A 96 -19.68 14.48 -4.99
C VAL A 96 -19.99 15.82 -5.66
N GLN A 97 -19.70 16.92 -4.97
CA GLN A 97 -19.94 18.26 -5.51
C GLN A 97 -18.74 18.73 -6.35
N LEU A 98 -19.00 19.46 -7.42
CA LEU A 98 -17.95 19.99 -8.29
C LEU A 98 -17.81 21.51 -8.13
N TYR A 99 -16.58 21.98 -8.10
CA TYR A 99 -16.24 23.39 -8.13
C TYR A 99 -15.21 23.64 -9.23
N VAL A 100 -15.48 24.57 -10.14
CA VAL A 100 -14.55 25.01 -11.18
C VAL A 100 -14.24 26.47 -10.94
N ASP A 101 -12.97 26.79 -10.71
CA ASP A 101 -12.48 28.14 -10.38
C ASP A 101 -13.28 28.79 -9.22
N GLY A 102 -13.65 27.98 -8.22
CA GLY A 102 -14.43 28.40 -7.06
C GLY A 102 -15.94 28.50 -7.28
N THR A 103 -16.42 28.34 -8.50
CA THR A 103 -17.87 28.34 -8.80
C THR A 103 -18.43 26.92 -8.71
N ARG A 104 -19.49 26.73 -7.91
CA ARG A 104 -20.17 25.44 -7.77
C ARG A 104 -20.83 25.04 -9.09
N ARG A 105 -20.62 23.80 -9.51
CA ARG A 105 -21.24 23.15 -10.67
C ARG A 105 -22.11 22.00 -10.19
N THR A 106 -23.37 22.01 -10.62
CA THR A 106 -24.35 20.96 -10.29
C THR A 106 -24.35 19.83 -11.32
N SER A 107 -23.86 20.07 -12.53
CA SER A 107 -23.76 19.08 -13.60
C SER A 107 -22.31 18.67 -13.86
N PHE A 108 -22.12 17.37 -14.13
CA PHE A 108 -20.84 16.80 -14.57
C PHE A 108 -20.56 17.04 -16.06
N SER A 109 -21.53 17.51 -16.85
CA SER A 109 -21.35 17.84 -18.27
C SER A 109 -20.22 18.85 -18.48
N ASP A 110 -20.03 19.79 -17.54
CA ASP A 110 -18.97 20.79 -17.59
C ASP A 110 -17.56 20.19 -17.48
N LEU A 111 -17.39 19.00 -16.87
CA LEU A 111 -16.08 18.34 -16.84
C LEU A 111 -15.75 17.56 -18.11
N GLN A 112 -16.76 17.25 -18.93
CA GLN A 112 -16.55 16.61 -20.24
C GLN A 112 -16.11 17.64 -21.27
N SER A 113 -16.48 18.91 -21.13
CA SER A 113 -16.00 19.98 -21.99
C SER A 113 -14.61 20.49 -21.58
N LEU A 114 -14.20 20.28 -20.32
CA LEU A 114 -12.89 20.67 -19.82
C LEU A 114 -11.82 19.63 -20.15
N ARG A 115 -10.87 20.02 -21.01
CA ARG A 115 -9.66 19.25 -21.30
C ARG A 115 -8.66 19.35 -20.16
N THR A 116 -7.90 18.28 -19.96
CA THR A 116 -6.80 18.24 -18.96
C THR A 116 -5.69 19.25 -19.27
N SER A 117 -5.52 19.64 -20.54
CA SER A 117 -4.61 20.70 -21.00
C SER A 117 -4.91 22.07 -20.38
N ASP A 118 -6.18 22.36 -20.13
CA ASP A 118 -6.66 23.66 -19.70
C ASP A 118 -6.80 23.76 -18.18
N ILE A 119 -6.53 22.66 -17.47
CA ILE A 119 -6.58 22.59 -16.02
C ILE A 119 -5.20 22.96 -15.46
N GLU A 120 -5.12 23.61 -14.31
CA GLU A 120 -3.91 23.87 -13.52
C GLU A 120 -3.73 22.82 -12.41
N GLN A 121 -4.80 22.49 -11.70
CA GLN A 121 -4.77 21.46 -10.66
C GLN A 121 -6.17 20.97 -10.36
N MET A 122 -6.26 19.76 -9.80
CA MET A 122 -7.50 19.26 -9.22
C MET A 122 -7.25 18.81 -7.79
N GLN A 123 -8.17 19.11 -6.89
CA GLN A 123 -8.09 18.74 -5.49
C GLN A 123 -9.40 18.17 -5.02
N PHE A 124 -9.34 17.00 -4.39
CA PHE A 124 -10.44 16.42 -3.66
C PHE A 124 -10.41 16.87 -2.21
N MET A 125 -11.57 17.29 -1.73
CA MET A 125 -11.83 17.68 -0.37
C MET A 125 -12.82 16.68 0.22
N SER A 126 -12.48 16.16 1.41
CA SER A 126 -13.31 15.16 2.08
C SER A 126 -14.67 15.74 2.47
N ALA A 127 -15.63 14.88 2.78
CA ALA A 127 -16.96 15.30 3.22
C ALA A 127 -16.90 16.23 4.44
N SER A 128 -16.04 15.91 5.41
CA SER A 128 -15.83 16.72 6.62
C SER A 128 -15.29 18.10 6.27
N ASP A 129 -14.18 18.16 5.52
CA ASP A 129 -13.55 19.43 5.13
C ASP A 129 -14.48 20.29 4.27
N ALA A 130 -15.20 19.65 3.35
CA ALA A 130 -16.16 20.32 2.48
C ALA A 130 -17.34 20.88 3.26
N THR A 131 -17.84 20.15 4.26
CA THR A 131 -18.91 20.62 5.14
C THR A 131 -18.44 21.78 6.01
N THR A 132 -17.20 21.74 6.50
CA THR A 132 -16.61 22.86 7.26
C THR A 132 -16.47 24.11 6.40
N ARG A 133 -16.12 23.97 5.11
CA ARG A 133 -15.86 25.11 4.23
C ARG A 133 -17.11 25.69 3.57
N PHE A 134 -18.02 24.83 3.11
CA PHE A 134 -19.17 25.20 2.28
C PHE A 134 -20.52 24.96 2.97
N GLY A 135 -20.53 24.37 4.17
CA GLY A 135 -21.75 24.02 4.89
C GLY A 135 -22.34 22.66 4.48
N THR A 136 -23.56 22.40 4.94
CA THR A 136 -24.26 21.13 4.71
C THR A 136 -24.47 20.83 3.22
N GLY A 137 -24.74 19.56 2.87
CA GLY A 137 -24.93 19.14 1.48
C GLY A 137 -23.65 18.70 0.75
N HIS A 138 -22.55 18.52 1.49
CA HIS A 138 -21.26 18.04 0.97
C HIS A 138 -20.89 16.66 1.53
N ALA A 139 -21.87 15.82 1.82
CA ALA A 139 -21.65 14.49 2.38
C ALA A 139 -20.82 13.56 1.47
N GLY A 140 -20.87 13.79 0.14
CA GLY A 140 -20.00 13.10 -0.82
C GLY A 140 -18.60 13.71 -1.00
N GLY A 141 -18.29 14.81 -0.31
CA GLY A 141 -17.09 15.60 -0.55
C GLY A 141 -17.21 16.54 -1.74
N ALA A 142 -16.09 17.18 -2.09
CA ALA A 142 -16.04 18.14 -3.19
C ALA A 142 -14.76 17.98 -4.02
N ILE A 143 -14.89 18.10 -5.34
CA ILE A 143 -13.77 18.17 -6.27
C ILE A 143 -13.63 19.63 -6.71
N MET A 144 -12.46 20.19 -6.48
CA MET A 144 -12.07 21.53 -6.89
C MET A 144 -11.17 21.43 -8.11
N VAL A 145 -11.51 22.16 -9.16
CA VAL A 145 -10.75 22.28 -10.40
C VAL A 145 -10.33 23.73 -10.54
N THR A 146 -9.04 23.96 -10.74
CA THR A 146 -8.48 25.27 -11.10
C THR A 146 -8.09 25.22 -12.56
N SER A 147 -8.56 26.15 -13.38
CA SER A 147 -8.17 26.26 -14.79
C SER A 147 -6.90 27.10 -14.96
N ARG A 148 -6.17 26.89 -16.07
CA ARG A 148 -4.97 27.67 -16.44
C ARG A 148 -5.33 29.06 -16.96
N ARG A 149 -6.51 29.20 -17.58
CA ARG A 149 -6.92 30.43 -18.27
C ARG A 149 -7.50 31.48 -17.32
N SER A 150 -7.86 31.10 -16.09
CA SER A 150 -8.47 31.99 -15.10
C SER A 150 -7.47 32.85 -14.30
N ARG A 151 -6.17 32.76 -14.59
CA ARG A 151 -5.13 33.64 -14.01
C ARG A 151 -4.59 34.64 -15.00
#